data_AF-A0A9D4KYS7-F1
#
_entry.id   AF-A0A9D4KYS7-F1
#
_cell.length_a   1.000
_cell.length_b   1.000
_cell.length_c   1.000
_cell.angle_alpha   90.00
_cell.angle_beta   90.00
_cell.angle_gamma   90.00
#
_symmetry.space_group_name_H-M   'P 1'
#
loop_
_entity.id
_entity.type
_entity.pdbx_description
1 polymer ?
#
loop_
_entity_poly.entity_id
_entity_poly.type
_entity_poly.pdbx_seq_one_letter_code
_entity_poly.pdbx_strand_id
1 'polypeptide(L)'
;MSISNSDYLDMLVDTDSDKRLLDIEPIGSSCSSRTITPVITSTPSRRTPNLKGSAKFQRMSSAASSQKSNLDKVALKNILQSRLLITQADYEDDDVDIDLISYSNGRMSSATDYETDLDMDYEEWIAEEENTLRDDSSQEQKYIHTCNETGTIPVSYFLRHIKATTFRMRYHGLGPLGVKALCTPLKENHDIENLDLEGNWIEKEGAGYMANMIRENMYITDINIAENRLGRDGGDAICESLMKNEILKSLNMSGNNLQDAGAEKICAMLHRNTCLKHLYLSNNHFEEQAAHFFKEALSHNETLETLDLGWNHFRTNGAVALAEGVQENYGLKSLLVSMNGFSEAGSEALGRALKHNRGLTELDVSYNRINGTGAGHIALGLQTNDVLKVLKIGYNPVGEDGCLALIIAISKNDQSCMTRLDLSDVFVTPDFRDIQKKLEAERVLTVLHAGLVNDHEMTENGTILETFRRNPYEKLKKHIRSSGYRLIDLFKDFDKDGSNTITKEEFTRGLQLAEVKITPSEINQLIGLLDLNGDGMVDYSELVFGDKEYRKFLKAGEQAPDDRKIQQDHNRLSQKRSDLVESMLSSAQ
;
A
#
# COMPACT_ATOMS: atom_id res chain seq x y z
N MET A 1 40.15 -23.40 -56.14
CA MET A 1 40.27 -22.62 -57.38
C MET A 1 40.49 -21.17 -57.01
N SER A 2 41.28 -20.44 -57.82
CA SER A 2 41.36 -18.96 -57.97
C SER A 2 41.18 -18.05 -56.73
N ILE A 3 42.23 -17.24 -56.51
CA ILE A 3 42.34 -16.12 -55.56
C ILE A 3 41.67 -14.86 -56.18
N SER A 4 41.50 -13.82 -55.35
CA SER A 4 41.42 -12.38 -55.70
C SER A 4 40.01 -11.81 -55.98
N ASN A 5 39.73 -10.52 -55.75
CA ASN A 5 40.63 -9.40 -55.43
C ASN A 5 39.96 -8.34 -54.52
N SER A 6 40.77 -7.57 -53.79
CA SER A 6 40.39 -6.21 -53.34
C SER A 6 40.48 -5.21 -54.49
N ASP A 7 40.10 -3.95 -54.25
CA ASP A 7 40.80 -2.69 -54.60
C ASP A 7 39.81 -1.50 -54.55
N TYR A 8 40.04 -0.48 -53.69
CA TYR A 8 40.55 0.88 -54.02
C TYR A 8 39.58 1.76 -54.86
N LEU A 9 39.53 3.10 -54.82
CA LEU A 9 40.22 4.21 -54.13
C LEU A 9 39.19 5.39 -54.17
N ASP A 10 38.75 6.01 -53.08
CA ASP A 10 39.24 7.27 -52.48
C ASP A 10 39.02 8.61 -53.25
N MET A 11 38.79 9.68 -52.47
CA MET A 11 39.08 11.12 -52.70
C MET A 11 38.20 12.12 -53.52
N LEU A 12 37.89 13.24 -52.82
CA LEU A 12 37.74 14.66 -53.25
C LEU A 12 36.54 15.09 -54.13
N VAL A 13 36.05 16.34 -54.15
CA VAL A 13 35.90 17.50 -53.22
C VAL A 13 35.34 18.68 -54.04
N ASP A 14 34.41 19.43 -53.44
CA ASP A 14 33.98 20.82 -53.72
C ASP A 14 33.42 21.35 -55.05
N THR A 15 32.60 22.39 -54.85
CA THR A 15 32.20 23.49 -55.75
C THR A 15 31.28 23.20 -56.94
N ASP A 16 30.41 24.12 -57.37
CA ASP A 16 29.71 25.28 -56.75
C ASP A 16 28.71 25.78 -57.82
N SER A 17 27.83 26.73 -57.47
CA SER A 17 27.24 27.74 -58.39
C SER A 17 26.22 27.27 -59.45
N ASP A 18 25.15 28.01 -59.80
CA ASP A 18 24.57 29.27 -59.29
C ASP A 18 23.22 29.51 -60.06
N LYS A 19 22.46 30.55 -59.67
CA LYS A 19 21.49 31.36 -60.44
C LYS A 19 19.98 31.05 -60.30
N ARG A 20 19.10 32.04 -60.05
CA ARG A 20 19.26 33.50 -59.78
C ARG A 20 17.94 34.21 -59.38
N LEU A 21 18.05 35.37 -58.66
CA LEU A 21 17.24 36.63 -58.75
C LEU A 21 15.73 36.59 -58.36
N LEU A 22 15.03 37.60 -57.79
CA LEU A 22 15.20 39.04 -57.43
C LEU A 22 14.32 39.37 -56.17
N ASP A 23 14.41 40.48 -55.40
CA ASP A 23 15.48 41.45 -55.03
C ASP A 23 14.93 42.52 -54.00
N ILE A 24 15.82 43.36 -53.42
CA ILE A 24 15.60 44.70 -52.79
C ILE A 24 14.92 44.84 -51.40
N GLU A 25 15.68 45.48 -50.48
CA GLU A 25 15.32 46.18 -49.21
C GLU A 25 15.66 47.71 -49.33
N PRO A 26 15.52 48.60 -48.31
CA PRO A 26 14.54 48.77 -47.21
C PRO A 26 14.03 50.26 -47.12
N ILE A 27 13.45 50.72 -45.98
CA ILE A 27 13.60 52.07 -45.32
C ILE A 27 12.41 52.40 -44.35
N GLY A 28 12.70 52.96 -43.16
CA GLY A 28 11.95 54.17 -42.71
C GLY A 28 11.09 54.23 -41.43
N SER A 29 11.72 54.24 -40.23
CA SER A 29 11.51 55.18 -39.08
C SER A 29 10.12 55.59 -38.48
N SER A 30 10.17 55.91 -37.16
CA SER A 30 9.30 56.76 -36.31
C SER A 30 8.21 56.05 -35.47
N CYS A 31 7.77 56.52 -34.30
CA CYS A 31 8.37 57.15 -33.12
C CYS A 31 7.24 57.36 -32.06
N SER A 32 7.49 56.94 -30.82
CA SER A 32 7.05 57.58 -29.55
C SER A 32 5.58 57.95 -29.25
N SER A 33 5.00 57.22 -28.28
CA SER A 33 4.33 57.72 -27.04
C SER A 33 3.20 58.79 -27.08
N ARG A 34 2.06 58.51 -26.42
CA ARG A 34 1.73 59.07 -25.08
C ARG A 34 0.32 58.70 -24.55
N THR A 35 0.34 58.16 -23.35
CA THR A 35 -0.58 58.23 -22.18
C THR A 35 -1.62 59.37 -22.12
N ILE A 36 -2.86 59.08 -21.64
CA ILE A 36 -3.62 59.71 -20.50
C ILE A 36 -5.17 59.53 -20.63
N THR A 37 -5.81 59.14 -19.51
CA THR A 37 -7.27 58.99 -19.22
C THR A 37 -7.99 60.32 -18.92
N PRO A 38 -9.34 60.49 -19.04
CA PRO A 38 -10.29 60.17 -17.93
C PRO A 38 -11.79 59.82 -18.24
N VAL A 39 -12.45 59.12 -17.28
CA VAL A 39 -13.82 59.18 -16.66
C VAL A 39 -14.94 60.01 -17.38
N ILE A 40 -16.28 59.72 -17.42
CA ILE A 40 -17.32 59.43 -16.37
C ILE A 40 -18.70 58.89 -16.93
N THR A 41 -19.56 58.32 -16.04
CA THR A 41 -21.05 58.09 -16.11
C THR A 41 -21.59 56.81 -16.81
N SER A 42 -22.72 56.16 -16.43
CA SER A 42 -23.80 56.42 -15.43
C SER A 42 -24.47 55.14 -14.86
N THR A 43 -25.22 55.28 -13.76
CA THR A 43 -26.12 54.25 -13.13
C THR A 43 -27.60 54.50 -13.51
N PRO A 44 -28.54 53.52 -13.43
CA PRO A 44 -29.19 53.12 -12.15
C PRO A 44 -29.45 51.57 -12.08
N SER A 45 -30.17 50.93 -11.14
CA SER A 45 -31.09 51.35 -10.05
C SER A 45 -31.11 50.33 -8.88
N ARG A 46 -32.17 50.32 -8.03
CA ARG A 46 -32.47 49.35 -6.94
C ARG A 46 -33.94 48.92 -6.95
N ARG A 47 -34.27 47.77 -6.33
CA ARG A 47 -35.23 47.66 -5.18
C ARG A 47 -35.39 46.22 -4.64
N THR A 48 -35.22 46.06 -3.33
CA THR A 48 -35.73 44.94 -2.49
C THR A 48 -37.11 45.30 -1.92
N PRO A 49 -37.88 44.33 -1.39
CA PRO A 49 -38.09 44.34 0.07
C PRO A 49 -38.25 42.97 0.77
N ASN A 50 -38.10 43.00 2.10
CA ASN A 50 -38.31 41.92 3.08
C ASN A 50 -39.80 41.63 3.36
N LEU A 51 -40.13 40.42 3.85
CA LEU A 51 -41.29 40.15 4.70
C LEU A 51 -41.07 38.92 5.62
N LYS A 52 -41.79 38.85 6.75
CA LYS A 52 -41.51 37.98 7.91
C LYS A 52 -42.51 36.81 8.05
N GLY A 53 -42.05 35.67 8.60
CA GLY A 53 -42.70 35.06 9.77
C GLY A 53 -43.41 33.70 9.66
N SER A 54 -42.97 32.74 10.50
CA SER A 54 -43.68 31.54 11.01
C SER A 54 -44.03 30.40 10.03
N ALA A 55 -44.15 29.13 10.44
CA ALA A 55 -43.60 28.35 11.55
C ALA A 55 -43.87 26.84 11.30
N LYS A 56 -43.16 25.96 12.03
CA LYS A 56 -43.36 24.49 12.11
C LYS A 56 -43.18 23.68 10.80
N PHE A 57 -42.01 23.06 10.67
CA PHE A 57 -41.92 21.59 10.57
C PHE A 57 -40.62 21.14 11.24
N GLN A 58 -40.73 20.24 12.22
CA GLN A 58 -39.61 19.71 12.99
C GLN A 58 -39.72 18.18 12.96
N ARG A 59 -38.57 17.50 13.01
CA ARG A 59 -38.36 16.03 12.94
C ARG A 59 -38.45 15.42 11.55
N MET A 60 -37.28 15.21 10.92
CA MET A 60 -36.74 13.91 10.48
C MET A 60 -35.39 14.14 9.76
N SER A 61 -34.33 14.46 10.51
CA SER A 61 -32.94 14.48 10.00
C SER A 61 -31.92 14.48 11.15
N SER A 62 -31.79 13.35 11.85
CA SER A 62 -30.78 13.18 12.91
C SER A 62 -30.25 11.75 13.09
N ALA A 63 -30.62 10.82 12.19
CA ALA A 63 -30.13 9.43 12.22
C ALA A 63 -28.88 9.21 11.34
N ALA A 64 -28.75 9.92 10.22
CA ALA A 64 -27.73 9.65 9.20
C ALA A 64 -26.31 10.20 9.52
N SER A 65 -26.19 11.20 10.41
CA SER A 65 -24.89 11.77 10.79
C SER A 65 -24.15 10.97 11.88
N SER A 66 -24.87 10.20 12.69
CA SER A 66 -24.28 9.47 13.83
C SER A 66 -23.58 8.17 13.42
N GLN A 67 -24.09 7.47 12.40
CA GLN A 67 -23.52 6.19 11.95
C GLN A 67 -22.16 6.35 11.25
N LYS A 68 -21.95 7.42 10.47
CA LYS A 68 -20.65 7.69 9.81
C LYS A 68 -19.52 7.86 10.84
N SER A 69 -19.76 8.65 11.88
CA SER A 69 -18.77 8.93 12.93
C SER A 69 -18.36 7.72 13.78
N ASN A 70 -19.16 6.64 13.79
CA ASN A 70 -18.83 5.41 14.50
C ASN A 70 -18.04 4.42 13.64
N LEU A 71 -18.26 4.36 12.32
CA LEU A 71 -17.41 3.56 11.44
C LEU A 71 -15.97 4.09 11.44
N ASP A 72 -15.79 5.41 11.33
CA ASP A 72 -14.46 6.03 11.33
C ASP A 72 -13.70 5.79 12.65
N LYS A 73 -14.42 5.77 13.79
CA LYS A 73 -13.85 5.46 15.11
C LYS A 73 -13.50 3.99 15.31
N VAL A 74 -14.29 3.06 14.76
CA VAL A 74 -13.97 1.63 14.79
C VAL A 74 -12.79 1.33 13.87
N ALA A 75 -12.71 1.97 12.70
CA ALA A 75 -11.55 1.89 11.82
C ALA A 75 -10.28 2.41 12.53
N LEU A 76 -10.31 3.61 13.13
CA LEU A 76 -9.19 4.16 13.90
C LEU A 76 -8.78 3.28 15.09
N LYS A 77 -9.74 2.67 15.80
CA LYS A 77 -9.44 1.77 16.92
C LYS A 77 -8.73 0.49 16.44
N ASN A 78 -9.17 -0.08 15.33
CA ASN A 78 -8.52 -1.25 14.73
C ASN A 78 -7.13 -0.91 14.16
N ILE A 79 -6.92 0.30 13.61
CA ILE A 79 -5.62 0.82 13.16
C ILE A 79 -4.64 0.97 14.34
N LEU A 80 -5.09 1.48 15.49
CA LEU A 80 -4.24 1.58 16.69
C LEU A 80 -3.88 0.19 17.24
N GLN A 81 -4.81 -0.77 17.17
CA GLN A 81 -4.61 -2.12 17.68
C GLN A 81 -3.69 -2.98 16.80
N SER A 82 -3.65 -2.76 15.48
CA SER A 82 -2.64 -3.37 14.59
C SER A 82 -1.29 -2.67 14.65
N ARG A 83 -1.25 -1.35 14.86
CA ARG A 83 0.02 -0.59 15.04
C ARG A 83 0.78 -1.02 16.30
N LEU A 84 0.08 -1.34 17.38
CA LEU A 84 0.66 -1.81 18.65
C LEU A 84 1.44 -3.14 18.53
N LEU A 85 1.00 -4.03 17.62
CA LEU A 85 1.63 -5.34 17.39
C LEU A 85 2.91 -5.27 16.53
N ILE A 86 3.13 -4.16 15.81
CA ILE A 86 4.34 -3.97 14.98
C ILE A 86 5.45 -3.28 15.79
N THR A 87 5.10 -2.44 16.78
CA THR A 87 6.07 -1.75 17.65
C THR A 87 6.59 -2.61 18.81
N GLN A 88 5.99 -3.76 19.11
CA GLN A 88 6.33 -4.60 20.28
C GLN A 88 7.66 -5.36 20.20
N ALA A 89 8.53 -5.07 19.23
CA ALA A 89 9.82 -5.73 19.08
C ALA A 89 11.00 -5.00 19.77
N ASP A 90 10.94 -3.67 19.96
CA ASP A 90 12.10 -2.84 20.36
C ASP A 90 11.74 -1.67 21.32
N TYR A 91 10.86 -1.88 22.31
CA TYR A 91 10.58 -0.90 23.37
C TYR A 91 10.84 -1.48 24.76
N GLU A 92 12.00 -1.16 25.32
CA GLU A 92 12.25 -1.13 26.78
C GLU A 92 12.53 0.32 27.19
N ASP A 93 11.80 0.77 28.22
CA ASP A 93 11.95 1.97 29.07
C ASP A 93 12.34 3.34 28.48
N ASP A 94 11.41 4.31 28.54
CA ASP A 94 11.47 5.38 29.56
C ASP A 94 10.24 6.32 29.42
N ASP A 95 9.23 6.16 30.28
CA ASP A 95 8.05 7.05 30.37
C ASP A 95 8.40 8.33 31.15
N VAL A 96 8.21 9.51 30.54
CA VAL A 96 8.19 10.80 31.26
C VAL A 96 6.99 11.63 30.79
N ASP A 97 5.96 11.70 31.63
CA ASP A 97 4.84 12.64 31.47
C ASP A 97 5.34 14.09 31.54
N ILE A 98 4.88 14.93 30.62
CA ILE A 98 5.04 16.39 30.69
C ILE A 98 3.66 17.04 30.57
N ASP A 99 3.17 17.55 31.70
CA ASP A 99 1.94 18.34 31.78
C ASP A 99 2.10 19.70 31.06
N LEU A 100 1.29 19.93 30.02
CA LEU A 100 1.20 21.20 29.30
C LEU A 100 0.38 22.22 30.10
N ILE A 101 1.04 23.02 30.94
CA ILE A 101 0.38 24.12 31.67
C ILE A 101 0.13 25.31 30.73
N SER A 102 -1.15 25.54 30.40
CA SER A 102 -1.58 26.75 29.71
C SER A 102 -1.67 27.95 30.67
N TYR A 103 -1.16 29.11 30.27
CA TYR A 103 -1.52 30.38 30.93
C TYR A 103 -2.08 31.41 29.96
N SER A 104 -3.29 31.87 30.29
CA SER A 104 -3.87 33.12 29.80
C SER A 104 -3.97 34.10 30.99
N ASN A 105 -3.73 35.38 30.73
CA ASN A 105 -3.58 36.41 31.76
C ASN A 105 -4.89 36.70 32.53
N GLY A 106 -4.86 36.77 33.87
CA GLY A 106 -6.04 37.22 34.62
C GLY A 106 -6.02 37.31 36.16
N ARG A 107 -5.31 38.29 36.74
CA ARG A 107 -5.57 38.99 38.04
C ARG A 107 -5.60 38.21 39.39
N MET A 108 -5.02 38.89 40.39
CA MET A 108 -4.92 38.53 41.82
C MET A 108 -6.26 38.26 42.56
N SER A 109 -6.28 37.27 43.47
CA SER A 109 -6.47 37.54 44.93
C SER A 109 -6.23 36.31 45.83
N SER A 110 -5.34 36.47 46.83
CA SER A 110 -5.29 35.85 48.17
C SER A 110 -5.45 34.32 48.40
N ALA A 111 -4.43 33.79 49.11
CA ALA A 111 -4.49 32.92 50.31
C ALA A 111 -4.12 31.42 50.19
N THR A 112 -3.17 31.06 51.07
CA THR A 112 -2.85 29.75 51.66
C THR A 112 -2.26 28.63 50.78
N ASP A 113 -0.93 28.54 50.89
CA ASP A 113 -0.17 27.35 51.30
C ASP A 113 -0.36 26.04 50.53
N TYR A 114 0.45 25.87 49.48
CA TYR A 114 1.24 24.66 49.27
C TYR A 114 2.64 25.06 48.80
N GLU A 115 3.64 24.86 49.65
CA GLU A 115 5.05 24.98 49.27
C GLU A 115 5.45 23.77 48.40
N THR A 116 6.01 24.02 47.24
CA THR A 116 6.75 23.04 46.45
C THR A 116 8.16 23.58 46.23
N ASP A 117 9.15 22.89 46.80
CA ASP A 117 10.59 23.21 46.71
C ASP A 117 11.11 23.06 45.26
N LEU A 118 10.81 24.05 44.41
CA LEU A 118 11.35 24.17 43.05
C LEU A 118 11.83 25.60 42.71
N ASP A 119 12.18 26.38 43.73
CA ASP A 119 13.15 27.47 43.57
C ASP A 119 14.56 26.86 43.65
N MET A 120 14.97 26.18 42.57
CA MET A 120 16.35 25.74 42.36
C MET A 120 16.98 26.73 41.36
N ASP A 121 17.99 27.46 41.82
CA ASP A 121 18.44 28.73 41.22
C ASP A 121 18.94 28.62 39.77
N TYR A 122 18.05 28.97 38.83
CA TYR A 122 18.32 29.01 37.39
C TYR A 122 19.42 30.02 37.01
N GLU A 123 19.66 31.04 37.84
CA GLU A 123 20.76 32.01 37.66
C GLU A 123 22.11 31.48 38.18
N GLU A 124 22.13 30.59 39.17
CA GLU A 124 23.36 30.09 39.79
C GLU A 124 24.02 29.01 38.92
N TRP A 125 23.24 28.16 38.24
CA TRP A 125 23.78 27.17 37.28
C TRP A 125 24.47 27.81 36.06
N ILE A 126 23.94 28.93 35.56
CA ILE A 126 24.58 29.70 34.47
C ILE A 126 25.92 30.27 34.93
N ALA A 127 26.00 30.76 36.16
CA ALA A 127 27.22 31.36 36.72
C ALA A 127 28.33 30.33 37.04
N GLU A 128 27.99 29.10 37.41
CA GLU A 128 28.99 28.04 37.65
C GLU A 128 29.57 27.47 36.35
N GLU A 129 28.79 27.27 35.28
CA GLU A 129 29.31 26.80 33.98
C GLU A 129 30.17 27.86 33.25
N GLU A 130 29.85 29.16 33.40
CA GLU A 130 30.63 30.28 32.83
C GLU A 130 32.12 30.26 33.21
N ASN A 131 32.47 29.64 34.35
CA ASN A 131 33.84 29.63 34.85
C ASN A 131 34.68 28.42 34.35
N THR A 132 34.10 27.50 33.58
CA THR A 132 34.79 26.31 33.05
C THR A 132 34.90 26.21 31.53
N LEU A 133 34.22 27.06 30.75
CA LEU A 133 34.19 26.99 29.28
C LEU A 133 34.73 28.25 28.59
N ARG A 134 36.06 28.45 28.67
CA ARG A 134 36.80 29.41 27.83
C ARG A 134 37.44 28.73 26.61
N ASP A 135 36.59 28.38 25.65
CA ASP A 135 37.01 28.16 24.26
C ASP A 135 35.89 28.67 23.34
N ASP A 136 36.11 29.81 22.68
CA ASP A 136 35.16 30.50 21.77
C ASP A 136 34.81 29.71 20.48
N SER A 137 35.27 28.45 20.37
CA SER A 137 35.13 27.61 19.18
C SER A 137 34.19 26.40 19.33
N SER A 138 33.65 26.17 20.53
CA SER A 138 32.85 24.96 20.83
C SER A 138 31.55 24.87 20.01
N GLN A 139 31.15 23.64 19.65
CA GLN A 139 29.90 23.40 18.90
C GLN A 139 28.67 23.77 19.75
N GLU A 140 28.80 23.61 21.06
CA GLU A 140 27.85 24.01 22.11
C GLU A 140 27.56 25.52 22.07
N GLN A 141 28.60 26.36 21.96
CA GLN A 141 28.42 27.81 21.78
C GLN A 141 27.81 28.16 20.42
N LYS A 142 28.21 27.49 19.32
CA LYS A 142 27.58 27.70 18.00
C LYS A 142 26.07 27.40 18.06
N TYR A 143 25.67 26.37 18.80
CA TYR A 143 24.26 26.06 19.06
C TYR A 143 23.55 27.17 19.82
N ILE A 144 24.07 27.55 21.00
CA ILE A 144 23.46 28.59 21.87
C ILE A 144 23.37 29.93 21.13
N HIS A 145 24.42 30.31 20.40
CA HIS A 145 24.42 31.50 19.55
C HIS A 145 23.32 31.46 18.49
N THR A 146 23.20 30.36 17.73
CA THR A 146 22.16 30.23 16.70
C THR A 146 20.75 30.21 17.32
N CYS A 147 20.58 29.63 18.52
CA CYS A 147 19.31 29.68 19.26
C CYS A 147 18.93 31.13 19.58
N ASN A 148 19.86 31.92 20.12
CA ASN A 148 19.67 33.34 20.42
C ASN A 148 19.37 34.16 19.16
N GLU A 149 20.08 33.94 18.04
CA GLU A 149 19.82 34.61 16.77
C GLU A 149 18.44 34.27 16.16
N THR A 150 17.97 33.04 16.35
CA THR A 150 16.69 32.55 15.81
C THR A 150 15.51 32.78 16.74
N GLY A 151 15.74 33.23 17.98
CA GLY A 151 14.73 33.34 19.02
C GLY A 151 14.17 31.99 19.47
N THR A 152 14.94 30.91 19.32
CA THR A 152 14.54 29.55 19.75
C THR A 152 15.14 29.23 21.11
N ILE A 153 14.43 28.43 21.91
CA ILE A 153 14.89 28.04 23.25
C ILE A 153 15.96 26.95 23.11
N PRO A 154 17.18 27.11 23.66
CA PRO A 154 18.20 26.08 23.63
C PRO A 154 17.74 24.80 24.33
N VAL A 155 17.90 23.66 23.66
CA VAL A 155 17.50 22.35 24.18
C VAL A 155 18.68 21.74 24.92
N SER A 156 18.58 21.65 26.26
CA SER A 156 19.63 21.07 27.11
C SER A 156 19.93 19.59 26.78
N TYR A 157 18.97 18.87 26.19
CA TYR A 157 19.17 17.50 25.73
C TYR A 157 20.14 17.43 24.53
N PHE A 158 20.11 18.40 23.60
CA PHE A 158 21.07 18.43 22.48
C PHE A 158 22.49 18.69 22.97
N LEU A 159 22.68 19.70 23.84
CA LEU A 159 23.99 20.01 24.42
C LEU A 159 24.63 18.81 25.14
N ARG A 160 23.82 18.01 25.86
CA ARG A 160 24.28 16.78 26.54
C ARG A 160 24.65 15.63 25.60
N HIS A 161 24.14 15.60 24.36
CA HIS A 161 24.29 14.49 23.42
C HIS A 161 24.99 14.84 22.11
N ILE A 162 25.53 16.06 21.96
CA ILE A 162 26.23 16.51 20.74
C ILE A 162 27.51 15.69 20.44
N LYS A 163 28.07 15.03 21.45
CA LYS A 163 29.25 14.14 21.37
C LYS A 163 28.88 12.64 21.36
N ALA A 164 27.61 12.30 21.18
CA ALA A 164 27.15 10.91 21.12
C ALA A 164 27.08 10.41 19.68
N THR A 165 27.39 9.13 19.44
CA THR A 165 27.31 8.52 18.09
C THR A 165 25.90 8.50 17.50
N THR A 166 24.87 8.56 18.36
CA THR A 166 23.46 8.57 17.96
C THR A 166 22.73 9.67 18.69
N PHE A 167 22.20 10.64 17.94
CA PHE A 167 21.35 11.68 18.48
C PHE A 167 19.89 11.44 18.08
N ARG A 168 19.01 11.23 19.07
CA ARG A 168 17.56 11.03 18.84
C ARG A 168 16.76 12.07 19.60
N MET A 169 15.89 12.79 18.90
CA MET A 169 15.00 13.80 19.47
C MET A 169 13.67 13.82 18.71
N ARG A 170 12.90 12.74 18.79
CA ARG A 170 11.62 12.59 18.05
C ARG A 170 10.48 13.36 18.71
N TYR A 171 9.53 13.89 17.93
CA TYR A 171 8.25 14.45 18.41
C TYR A 171 8.35 15.65 19.39
N HIS A 172 9.47 16.39 19.39
CA HIS A 172 9.68 17.55 20.27
C HIS A 172 9.19 18.90 19.70
N GLY A 173 8.65 18.91 18.47
CA GLY A 173 8.08 20.13 17.87
C GLY A 173 9.12 21.24 17.59
N LEU A 174 10.36 20.88 17.26
CA LEU A 174 11.48 21.81 17.01
C LEU A 174 11.16 22.93 16.00
N GLY A 175 10.33 22.64 15.00
CA GLY A 175 10.02 23.57 13.92
C GLY A 175 11.22 23.85 12.98
N PRO A 176 11.02 24.62 11.91
CA PRO A 176 12.09 24.95 10.96
C PRO A 176 13.25 25.73 11.59
N LEU A 177 12.98 26.58 12.58
CA LEU A 177 13.99 27.39 13.27
C LEU A 177 14.79 26.61 14.31
N GLY A 178 14.17 25.72 15.08
CA GLY A 178 14.91 24.85 16.01
C GLY A 178 15.84 23.90 15.25
N VAL A 179 15.38 23.38 14.11
CA VAL A 179 16.19 22.54 13.22
C VAL A 179 17.32 23.34 12.57
N LYS A 180 17.11 24.61 12.21
CA LYS A 180 18.20 25.51 11.80
C LYS A 180 19.28 25.60 12.88
N ALA A 181 18.89 25.82 14.14
CA ALA A 181 19.81 25.93 15.25
C ALA A 181 20.61 24.65 15.48
N LEU A 182 19.99 23.47 15.35
CA LEU A 182 20.67 22.17 15.40
C LEU A 182 21.60 21.94 14.19
N CYS A 183 21.19 22.32 12.97
CA CYS A 183 21.97 22.09 11.76
C CYS A 183 23.28 22.89 11.71
N THR A 184 23.35 24.07 12.34
CA THR A 184 24.56 24.90 12.36
C THR A 184 25.79 24.18 12.94
N PRO A 185 25.78 23.68 14.21
CA PRO A 185 26.89 22.91 14.75
C PRO A 185 27.05 21.53 14.07
N LEU A 186 25.95 20.89 13.65
CA LEU A 186 26.00 19.56 13.03
C LEU A 186 26.77 19.54 11.69
N LYS A 187 26.88 20.66 10.97
CA LYS A 187 27.73 20.78 9.77
C LYS A 187 29.19 20.37 10.02
N GLU A 188 29.72 20.72 11.19
CA GLU A 188 31.11 20.46 11.58
C GLU A 188 31.23 19.35 12.64
N ASN A 189 30.13 18.68 12.98
CA ASN A 189 30.16 17.59 13.96
C ASN A 189 30.81 16.33 13.36
N HIS A 190 31.61 15.64 14.18
CA HIS A 190 32.38 14.46 13.78
C HIS A 190 32.01 13.22 14.62
N ASP A 191 31.14 13.38 15.61
CA ASP A 191 30.82 12.35 16.60
C ASP A 191 29.52 11.62 16.25
N ILE A 192 28.50 12.33 15.72
CA ILE A 192 27.18 11.79 15.38
C ILE A 192 27.23 11.11 14.02
N GLU A 193 26.95 9.80 14.00
CA GLU A 193 26.75 8.99 12.80
C GLU A 193 25.26 8.81 12.48
N ASN A 194 24.42 8.69 13.52
CA ASN A 194 22.97 8.45 13.41
C ASN A 194 22.18 9.66 13.93
N LEU A 195 21.38 10.31 13.08
CA LEU A 195 20.56 11.47 13.41
C LEU A 195 19.07 11.16 13.25
N ASP A 196 18.30 11.23 14.34
CA ASP A 196 16.86 10.97 14.35
C ASP A 196 16.05 12.18 14.85
N LEU A 197 15.31 12.79 13.92
CA LEU A 197 14.48 13.98 14.10
C LEU A 197 13.03 13.73 13.64
N GLU A 198 12.53 12.50 13.71
CA GLU A 198 11.15 12.16 13.34
C GLU A 198 10.08 13.03 14.05
N GLY A 199 9.05 13.47 13.33
CA GLY A 199 7.85 14.08 13.94
C GLY A 199 8.01 15.49 14.52
N ASN A 200 9.03 16.25 14.10
CA ASN A 200 9.39 17.57 14.67
C ASN A 200 8.85 18.80 13.95
N TRP A 201 8.03 18.62 12.90
CA TRP A 201 7.54 19.69 12.03
C TRP A 201 8.69 20.53 11.44
N ILE A 202 9.71 19.85 10.90
CA ILE A 202 10.85 20.49 10.21
C ILE A 202 10.36 21.42 9.08
N GLU A 203 9.29 21.02 8.39
CA GLU A 203 8.72 21.70 7.22
C GLU A 203 9.75 21.91 6.08
N LYS A 204 9.32 22.52 4.98
CA LYS A 204 10.20 22.76 3.81
C LYS A 204 11.37 23.71 4.09
N GLU A 205 11.21 24.63 5.04
CA GLU A 205 12.24 25.61 5.40
C GLU A 205 13.36 24.94 6.21
N GLY A 206 13.00 24.11 7.19
CA GLY A 206 13.94 23.28 7.93
C GLY A 206 14.65 22.26 7.04
N ALA A 207 13.94 21.70 6.05
CA ALA A 207 14.52 20.79 5.05
C ALA A 207 15.68 21.44 4.28
N GLY A 208 15.57 22.73 3.96
CA GLY A 208 16.64 23.50 3.33
C GLY A 208 17.89 23.65 4.21
N TYR A 209 17.72 23.79 5.53
CA TYR A 209 18.86 23.80 6.47
C TYR A 209 19.48 22.41 6.62
N MET A 210 18.67 21.36 6.67
CA MET A 210 19.16 19.97 6.66
C MET A 210 19.90 19.63 5.37
N ALA A 211 19.41 20.04 4.21
CA ALA A 211 20.08 19.86 2.92
C ALA A 211 21.43 20.60 2.81
N ASN A 212 21.63 21.68 3.58
CA ASN A 212 22.94 22.32 3.70
C ASN A 212 23.86 21.55 4.66
N MET A 213 23.32 21.01 5.76
CA MET A 213 24.08 20.16 6.69
C MET A 213 24.52 18.85 6.02
N ILE A 214 23.63 18.12 5.36
CA ILE A 214 23.92 16.86 4.62
C ILE A 214 24.99 17.06 3.53
N ARG A 215 25.07 18.26 2.93
CA ARG A 215 26.06 18.55 1.88
C ARG A 215 27.47 18.78 2.42
N GLU A 216 27.60 19.21 3.67
CA GLU A 216 28.86 19.64 4.28
C GLU A 216 29.38 18.63 5.31
N ASN A 217 28.48 17.96 6.05
CA ASN A 217 28.83 16.92 7.01
C ASN A 217 29.30 15.65 6.28
N MET A 218 30.40 15.07 6.78
CA MET A 218 31.08 13.90 6.20
C MET A 218 31.10 12.67 7.13
N TYR A 219 30.26 12.65 8.18
CA TYR A 219 30.27 11.65 9.26
C TYR A 219 28.90 11.00 9.49
N ILE A 220 27.80 11.76 9.33
CA ILE A 220 26.44 11.24 9.46
C ILE A 220 26.15 10.28 8.31
N THR A 221 25.92 9.00 8.64
CA THR A 221 25.59 7.95 7.67
C THR A 221 24.10 7.62 7.62
N ASP A 222 23.35 7.94 8.68
CA ASP A 222 21.97 7.53 8.85
C ASP A 222 21.10 8.69 9.34
N ILE A 223 20.06 9.04 8.58
CA ILE A 223 19.14 10.15 8.90
C ILE A 223 17.69 9.68 8.90
N ASN A 224 16.99 9.87 10.02
CA ASN A 224 15.54 9.75 10.11
C ASN A 224 14.89 11.14 10.22
N ILE A 225 14.12 11.51 9.20
CA ILE A 225 13.30 12.73 9.14
C ILE A 225 11.86 12.41 8.75
N ALA A 226 11.33 11.25 9.15
CA ALA A 226 9.94 10.90 8.90
C ALA A 226 8.91 11.83 9.59
N GLU A 227 7.69 11.89 9.08
CA GLU A 227 6.52 12.61 9.64
C GLU A 227 6.77 14.11 9.93
N ASN A 228 7.56 14.77 9.08
CA ASN A 228 8.07 16.13 9.29
C ASN A 228 7.47 17.21 8.38
N ARG A 229 6.50 16.86 7.53
CA ARG A 229 5.81 17.78 6.61
C ARG A 229 6.76 18.51 5.65
N LEU A 230 7.87 17.87 5.23
CA LEU A 230 8.85 18.48 4.32
C LEU A 230 8.18 18.96 3.02
N GLY A 231 7.17 18.23 2.53
CA GLY A 231 6.52 18.47 1.25
C GLY A 231 7.48 18.35 0.06
N ARG A 232 6.97 18.57 -1.15
CA ARG A 232 7.77 18.56 -2.37
C ARG A 232 9.05 19.42 -2.25
N ASP A 233 8.91 20.71 -1.98
CA ASP A 233 10.02 21.67 -1.93
C ASP A 233 11.15 21.21 -0.98
N GLY A 234 10.80 20.61 0.16
CA GLY A 234 11.76 20.09 1.12
C GLY A 234 12.42 18.79 0.67
N GLY A 235 11.66 17.86 0.07
CA GLY A 235 12.23 16.66 -0.54
C GLY A 235 13.17 16.96 -1.70
N ASP A 236 12.81 17.93 -2.56
CA ASP A 236 13.63 18.40 -3.68
C ASP A 236 14.99 18.93 -3.16
N ALA A 237 15.00 19.76 -2.11
CA ALA A 237 16.21 20.28 -1.49
C ALA A 237 17.12 19.18 -0.91
N ILE A 238 16.55 18.19 -0.22
CA ILE A 238 17.29 17.03 0.30
C ILE A 238 17.91 16.24 -0.86
N CYS A 239 17.13 15.94 -1.91
CA CYS A 239 17.63 15.22 -3.10
C CYS A 239 18.78 15.96 -3.81
N GLU A 240 18.73 17.29 -3.88
CA GLU A 240 19.82 18.10 -4.44
C GLU A 240 21.12 18.02 -3.62
N SER A 241 21.03 17.86 -2.29
CA SER A 241 22.20 17.62 -1.45
C SER A 241 22.79 16.22 -1.64
N LEU A 242 21.93 15.21 -1.76
CA LEU A 242 22.31 13.80 -1.91
C LEU A 242 22.94 13.47 -3.27
N MET A 243 22.68 14.27 -4.31
CA MET A 243 23.42 14.19 -5.58
C MET A 243 24.93 14.51 -5.45
N LYS A 244 25.38 15.01 -4.29
CA LYS A 244 26.79 15.35 -3.99
C LYS A 244 27.33 14.70 -2.71
N ASN A 245 26.47 14.18 -1.84
CA ASN A 245 26.89 13.50 -0.63
C ASN A 245 27.21 12.02 -0.97
N GLU A 246 28.43 11.59 -0.65
CA GLU A 246 28.95 10.24 -0.90
C GLU A 246 29.07 9.40 0.39
N ILE A 247 28.48 9.88 1.49
CA ILE A 247 28.64 9.33 2.85
C ILE A 247 27.36 8.69 3.38
N LEU A 248 26.19 9.29 3.11
CA LEU A 248 24.91 8.87 3.65
C LEU A 248 24.50 7.51 3.05
N LYS A 249 24.27 6.54 3.94
CA LYS A 249 23.90 5.16 3.61
C LYS A 249 22.42 4.90 3.85
N SER A 250 21.80 5.58 4.81
CA SER A 250 20.41 5.36 5.19
C SER A 250 19.65 6.68 5.30
N LEU A 251 18.47 6.74 4.69
CA LEU A 251 17.59 7.90 4.74
C LEU A 251 16.14 7.49 4.88
N ASN A 252 15.47 7.99 5.92
CA ASN A 252 14.02 7.87 6.09
C ASN A 252 13.35 9.24 5.92
N MET A 253 12.55 9.37 4.86
CA MET A 253 11.67 10.53 4.59
C MET A 253 10.19 10.11 4.53
N SER A 254 9.80 9.03 5.21
CA SER A 254 8.40 8.56 5.23
C SER A 254 7.44 9.60 5.83
N GLY A 255 6.18 9.65 5.42
CA GLY A 255 5.18 10.54 6.02
C GLY A 255 5.35 12.04 5.72
N ASN A 256 6.02 12.41 4.62
CA ASN A 256 6.38 13.80 4.32
C ASN A 256 5.57 14.45 3.19
N ASN A 257 4.59 13.76 2.61
CA ASN A 257 3.71 14.27 1.54
C ASN A 257 4.51 14.83 0.35
N LEU A 258 5.49 14.05 -0.12
CA LEU A 258 6.39 14.43 -1.21
C LEU A 258 5.69 14.45 -2.59
N GLN A 259 4.66 13.61 -2.78
CA GLN A 259 3.87 13.48 -4.00
C GLN A 259 4.70 13.07 -5.24
N ASP A 260 4.03 12.80 -6.37
CA ASP A 260 4.66 12.32 -7.60
C ASP A 260 5.79 13.22 -8.12
N ALA A 261 5.71 14.53 -7.89
CA ALA A 261 6.75 15.48 -8.26
C ALA A 261 8.04 15.34 -7.42
N GLY A 262 7.91 14.97 -6.13
CA GLY A 262 9.06 14.62 -5.29
C GLY A 262 9.66 13.27 -5.67
N ALA A 263 8.83 12.32 -6.11
CA ALA A 263 9.30 11.03 -6.63
C ALA A 263 10.20 11.19 -7.87
N GLU A 264 9.87 12.10 -8.79
CA GLU A 264 10.73 12.46 -9.94
C GLU A 264 12.15 12.86 -9.48
N LYS A 265 12.26 13.71 -8.45
CA LYS A 265 13.56 14.16 -7.91
C LYS A 265 14.32 13.09 -7.15
N ILE A 266 13.62 12.27 -6.37
CA ILE A 266 14.21 11.09 -5.71
C ILE A 266 14.79 10.13 -6.77
N CYS A 267 14.03 9.86 -7.83
CA CYS A 267 14.47 8.99 -8.92
C CYS A 267 15.67 9.58 -9.67
N ALA A 268 15.67 10.88 -9.98
CA ALA A 268 16.82 11.56 -10.58
C ALA A 268 18.07 11.54 -9.67
N MET A 269 17.89 11.59 -8.34
CA MET A 269 18.97 11.43 -7.37
C MET A 269 19.51 9.99 -7.35
N LEU A 270 18.65 8.97 -7.38
CA LEU A 270 19.04 7.56 -7.45
C LEU A 270 19.82 7.18 -8.72
N HIS A 271 19.64 7.89 -9.84
CA HIS A 271 20.47 7.69 -11.04
C HIS A 271 21.92 8.15 -10.86
N ARG A 272 22.22 8.95 -9.82
CA ARG A 272 23.52 9.59 -9.60
C ARG A 272 24.20 9.18 -8.30
N ASN A 273 23.43 8.96 -7.24
CA ASN A 273 23.95 8.52 -5.96
C ASN A 273 24.19 7.02 -5.97
N THR A 274 25.42 6.62 -5.64
CA THR A 274 25.90 5.23 -5.61
C THR A 274 26.24 4.73 -4.20
N CYS A 275 26.00 5.57 -3.18
CA CYS A 275 26.39 5.34 -1.79
C CYS A 275 25.21 4.96 -0.90
N LEU A 276 24.02 5.46 -1.21
CA LEU A 276 22.79 5.20 -0.45
C LEU A 276 22.37 3.72 -0.58
N LYS A 277 22.17 3.08 0.57
CA LYS A 277 21.85 1.66 0.71
C LYS A 277 20.41 1.41 1.16
N HIS A 278 19.87 2.27 2.01
CA HIS A 278 18.53 2.13 2.57
C HIS A 278 17.75 3.43 2.38
N LEU A 279 16.58 3.32 1.75
CA LEU A 279 15.73 4.47 1.46
C LEU A 279 14.27 4.15 1.85
N TYR A 280 13.78 4.88 2.85
CA TYR A 280 12.42 4.71 3.37
C TYR A 280 11.56 5.91 3.01
N LEU A 281 10.47 5.65 2.29
CA LEU A 281 9.59 6.65 1.69
C LEU A 281 8.11 6.28 1.81
N SER A 282 7.72 5.49 2.82
CA SER A 282 6.32 5.13 3.01
C SER A 282 5.44 6.35 3.34
N ASN A 283 4.13 6.27 3.12
CA ASN A 283 3.17 7.36 3.44
C ASN A 283 3.49 8.72 2.76
N ASN A 284 3.97 8.74 1.51
CA ASN A 284 4.35 9.96 0.78
C ASN A 284 3.40 10.39 -0.35
N HIS A 285 2.29 9.66 -0.53
CA HIS A 285 1.29 9.91 -1.57
C HIS A 285 1.86 9.83 -3.00
N PHE A 286 2.72 8.83 -3.24
CA PHE A 286 3.19 8.48 -4.58
C PHE A 286 2.15 7.63 -5.33
N GLU A 287 1.34 8.29 -6.17
CA GLU A 287 0.30 7.67 -6.98
C GLU A 287 0.89 6.94 -8.21
N GLU A 288 0.04 6.58 -9.18
CA GLU A 288 0.41 5.74 -10.33
C GLU A 288 1.56 6.32 -11.17
N GLN A 289 1.67 7.65 -11.29
CA GLN A 289 2.71 8.29 -12.10
C GLN A 289 4.10 8.17 -11.47
N ALA A 290 4.20 8.21 -10.14
CA ALA A 290 5.46 8.03 -9.43
C ALA A 290 6.11 6.65 -9.67
N ALA A 291 5.28 5.61 -9.79
CA ALA A 291 5.77 4.25 -10.08
C ALA A 291 6.53 4.14 -11.41
N HIS A 292 6.20 4.97 -12.41
CA HIS A 292 6.94 5.01 -13.67
C HIS A 292 8.35 5.61 -13.50
N PHE A 293 8.54 6.61 -12.63
CA PHE A 293 9.87 7.12 -12.28
C PHE A 293 10.67 6.08 -11.47
N PHE A 294 10.03 5.39 -10.51
CA PHE A 294 10.69 4.32 -9.76
C PHE A 294 11.09 3.14 -10.65
N LYS A 295 10.28 2.79 -11.67
CA LYS A 295 10.66 1.79 -12.67
C LYS A 295 12.01 2.12 -13.32
N GLU A 296 12.14 3.34 -13.84
CA GLU A 296 13.34 3.81 -14.54
C GLU A 296 14.55 3.94 -13.59
N ALA A 297 14.35 4.43 -12.37
CA ALA A 297 15.42 4.47 -11.37
C ALA A 297 15.89 3.07 -10.94
N LEU A 298 14.97 2.12 -10.77
CA LEU A 298 15.29 0.75 -10.39
C LEU A 298 15.97 -0.03 -11.52
N SER A 299 15.68 0.22 -12.80
CA SER A 299 16.40 -0.45 -13.89
C SER A 299 17.86 -0.01 -14.02
N HIS A 300 18.27 1.09 -13.38
CA HIS A 300 19.64 1.63 -13.43
C HIS A 300 20.41 1.60 -12.10
N ASN A 301 19.73 1.70 -10.94
CA ASN A 301 20.41 1.72 -9.64
C ASN A 301 20.69 0.30 -9.11
N GLU A 302 21.95 -0.11 -9.15
CA GLU A 302 22.43 -1.39 -8.60
C GLU A 302 22.93 -1.28 -7.14
N THR A 303 22.92 -0.07 -6.55
CA THR A 303 23.58 0.21 -5.27
C THR A 303 22.66 0.14 -4.07
N LEU A 304 21.37 0.45 -4.26
CA LEU A 304 20.34 0.48 -3.23
C LEU A 304 19.94 -0.96 -2.85
N GLU A 305 19.97 -1.26 -1.55
CA GLU A 305 19.73 -2.61 -1.03
C GLU A 305 18.37 -2.74 -0.36
N THR A 306 17.80 -1.65 0.16
CA THR A 306 16.48 -1.60 0.78
C THR A 306 15.69 -0.40 0.29
N LEU A 307 14.47 -0.64 -0.16
CA LEU A 307 13.53 0.38 -0.60
C LEU A 307 12.15 0.14 0.03
N ASP A 308 11.69 1.09 0.84
CA ASP A 308 10.32 1.11 1.36
C ASP A 308 9.49 2.19 0.65
N LEU A 309 8.43 1.74 0.00
CA LEU A 309 7.41 2.54 -0.67
C LEU A 309 6.00 2.18 -0.14
N GLY A 310 5.87 1.66 1.08
CA GLY A 310 4.58 1.31 1.68
C GLY A 310 3.60 2.47 1.73
N TRP A 311 2.30 2.19 1.64
CA TRP A 311 1.21 3.16 1.81
C TRP A 311 1.35 4.43 0.94
N ASN A 312 1.57 4.27 -0.37
CA ASN A 312 1.76 5.37 -1.30
C ASN A 312 0.62 5.57 -2.32
N HIS A 313 -0.20 4.53 -2.55
CA HIS A 313 -1.32 4.51 -3.50
C HIS A 313 -0.93 4.32 -4.99
N PHE A 314 0.09 3.52 -5.30
CA PHE A 314 0.45 3.15 -6.68
C PHE A 314 -0.66 2.44 -7.48
N ARG A 315 -1.65 1.83 -6.81
CA ARG A 315 -2.79 1.11 -7.43
C ARG A 315 -2.30 0.03 -8.42
N THR A 316 -3.16 -0.38 -9.35
CA THR A 316 -2.88 -1.48 -10.28
C THR A 316 -1.80 -1.14 -11.31
N ASN A 317 -1.89 0.03 -11.96
CA ASN A 317 -0.95 0.38 -13.04
C ASN A 317 0.46 0.64 -12.50
N GLY A 318 0.57 1.35 -11.38
CA GLY A 318 1.85 1.59 -10.73
C GLY A 318 2.49 0.31 -10.19
N ALA A 319 1.68 -0.64 -9.69
CA ALA A 319 2.18 -1.96 -9.32
C ALA A 319 2.80 -2.73 -10.50
N VAL A 320 2.21 -2.64 -11.70
CA VAL A 320 2.80 -3.23 -12.92
C VAL A 320 4.13 -2.56 -13.26
N ALA A 321 4.20 -1.22 -13.24
CA ALA A 321 5.44 -0.49 -13.51
C ALA A 321 6.57 -0.82 -12.50
N LEU A 322 6.25 -0.89 -11.20
CA LEU A 322 7.20 -1.32 -10.17
C LEU A 322 7.67 -2.76 -10.39
N ALA A 323 6.77 -3.69 -10.71
CA ALA A 323 7.15 -5.07 -10.99
C ALA A 323 8.08 -5.18 -12.21
N GLU A 324 7.85 -4.38 -13.27
CA GLU A 324 8.74 -4.31 -14.43
C GLU A 324 10.14 -3.79 -14.06
N GLY A 325 10.24 -2.73 -13.24
CA GLY A 325 11.54 -2.21 -12.77
C GLY A 325 12.29 -3.20 -11.87
N VAL A 326 11.55 -3.90 -10.99
CA VAL A 326 12.10 -4.97 -10.13
C VAL A 326 12.55 -6.19 -10.94
N GLN A 327 11.91 -6.49 -12.08
CA GLN A 327 12.33 -7.59 -12.95
C GLN A 327 13.78 -7.41 -13.47
N GLU A 328 14.19 -6.17 -13.69
CA GLU A 328 15.50 -5.80 -14.26
C GLU A 328 16.57 -5.47 -13.20
N ASN A 329 16.17 -5.20 -11.95
CA ASN A 329 17.09 -4.84 -10.87
C ASN A 329 17.72 -6.06 -10.18
N TYR A 330 19.06 -6.10 -10.07
CA TYR A 330 19.81 -7.16 -9.39
C TYR A 330 20.45 -6.74 -8.05
N GLY A 331 20.45 -5.44 -7.71
CA GLY A 331 21.08 -4.91 -6.49
C GLY A 331 20.16 -4.87 -5.27
N LEU A 332 18.85 -4.68 -5.49
CA LEU A 332 17.84 -4.52 -4.45
C LEU A 332 17.55 -5.84 -3.74
N LYS A 333 17.78 -5.87 -2.43
CA LYS A 333 17.66 -7.07 -1.58
C LYS A 333 16.34 -7.13 -0.82
N SER A 334 15.78 -5.98 -0.42
CA SER A 334 14.50 -5.88 0.30
C SER A 334 13.64 -4.79 -0.32
N LEU A 335 12.40 -5.15 -0.68
CA LEU A 335 11.38 -4.25 -1.23
C LEU A 335 10.12 -4.31 -0.38
N LEU A 336 9.76 -3.17 0.23
CA LEU A 336 8.54 -3.03 1.02
C LEU A 336 7.54 -2.17 0.24
N VAL A 337 6.43 -2.77 -0.20
CA VAL A 337 5.40 -2.13 -1.04
C VAL A 337 3.99 -2.39 -0.51
N SER A 338 3.87 -2.59 0.80
CA SER A 338 2.59 -2.83 1.48
C SER A 338 1.59 -1.66 1.30
N MET A 339 0.28 -1.92 1.47
CA MET A 339 -0.78 -0.89 1.46
C MET A 339 -0.89 -0.03 0.16
N ASN A 340 -0.47 -0.55 -1.00
CA ASN A 340 -0.49 0.18 -2.28
C ASN A 340 -1.63 -0.18 -3.24
N GLY A 341 -2.25 -1.36 -3.08
CA GLY A 341 -3.42 -1.78 -3.85
C GLY A 341 -3.08 -2.40 -5.22
N PHE A 342 -2.12 -3.33 -5.26
CA PHE A 342 -1.64 -3.99 -6.48
C PHE A 342 -2.74 -4.73 -7.26
N SER A 343 -3.74 -5.31 -6.59
CA SER A 343 -4.80 -6.13 -7.19
C SER A 343 -4.26 -7.30 -8.04
N GLU A 344 -5.10 -7.90 -8.90
CA GLU A 344 -4.74 -9.09 -9.69
C GLU A 344 -3.64 -8.82 -10.73
N ALA A 345 -3.80 -7.81 -11.60
CA ALA A 345 -2.84 -7.54 -12.68
C ALA A 345 -1.45 -7.09 -12.18
N GLY A 346 -1.39 -6.34 -11.06
CA GLY A 346 -0.13 -6.03 -10.39
C GLY A 346 0.54 -7.28 -9.81
N SER A 347 -0.24 -8.22 -9.28
CA SER A 347 0.26 -9.51 -8.80
C SER A 347 0.73 -10.42 -9.94
N GLU A 348 0.08 -10.35 -11.11
CA GLU A 348 0.51 -11.06 -12.32
C GLU A 348 1.87 -10.55 -12.83
N ALA A 349 2.04 -9.23 -12.90
CA ALA A 349 3.32 -8.61 -13.24
C ALA A 349 4.41 -8.95 -12.21
N LEU A 350 4.09 -8.92 -10.91
CA LEU A 350 5.00 -9.30 -9.84
C LEU A 350 5.40 -10.79 -9.91
N GLY A 351 4.48 -11.69 -10.25
CA GLY A 351 4.77 -13.10 -10.49
C GLY A 351 5.74 -13.31 -11.65
N ARG A 352 5.62 -12.54 -12.74
CA ARG A 352 6.61 -12.50 -13.82
C ARG A 352 7.95 -11.94 -13.34
N ALA A 353 7.94 -10.84 -12.59
CA ALA A 353 9.17 -10.24 -12.06
C ALA A 353 9.96 -11.23 -11.20
N LEU A 354 9.30 -11.89 -10.23
CA LEU A 354 9.90 -12.90 -9.36
C LEU A 354 10.42 -14.13 -10.12
N LYS A 355 9.83 -14.48 -11.29
CA LYS A 355 10.35 -15.57 -12.14
C LYS A 355 11.76 -15.29 -12.66
N HIS A 356 12.09 -14.02 -12.91
CA HIS A 356 13.33 -13.61 -13.57
C HIS A 356 14.32 -12.96 -12.60
N ASN A 357 13.86 -12.20 -11.61
CA ASN A 357 14.69 -11.51 -10.63
C ASN A 357 15.56 -12.49 -9.82
N ARG A 358 16.84 -12.15 -9.63
CA ARG A 358 17.83 -12.90 -8.84
C ARG A 358 18.55 -12.07 -7.77
N GLY A 359 18.03 -10.87 -7.45
CA GLY A 359 18.58 -9.99 -6.39
C GLY A 359 17.73 -9.95 -5.12
N LEU A 360 16.40 -10.03 -5.27
CA LEU A 360 15.44 -9.76 -4.21
C LEU A 360 15.34 -10.93 -3.23
N THR A 361 15.67 -10.65 -1.96
CA THR A 361 15.65 -11.62 -0.86
C THR A 361 14.47 -11.44 0.09
N GLU A 362 13.93 -10.23 0.21
CA GLU A 362 12.73 -9.92 0.99
C GLU A 362 11.74 -9.10 0.15
N LEU A 363 10.47 -9.48 0.23
CA LEU A 363 9.37 -8.79 -0.42
C LEU A 363 8.18 -8.68 0.54
N ASP A 364 7.74 -7.46 0.82
CA ASP A 364 6.50 -7.18 1.54
C ASP A 364 5.43 -6.60 0.62
N VAL A 365 4.39 -7.40 0.39
CA VAL A 365 3.20 -7.05 -0.38
C VAL A 365 1.92 -7.15 0.47
N SER A 366 2.02 -6.98 1.79
CA SER A 366 0.87 -7.01 2.70
C SER A 366 -0.13 -5.88 2.40
N TYR A 367 -1.42 -6.09 2.70
CA TYR A 367 -2.49 -5.08 2.48
C TYR A 367 -2.65 -4.54 1.04
N ASN A 368 -2.26 -5.31 0.02
CA ASN A 368 -2.30 -4.89 -1.39
C ASN A 368 -3.57 -5.31 -2.18
N ARG A 369 -4.59 -5.83 -1.50
CA ARG A 369 -5.83 -6.36 -2.11
C ARG A 369 -5.56 -7.48 -3.12
N ILE A 370 -4.54 -8.30 -2.84
CA ILE A 370 -4.18 -9.47 -3.65
C ILE A 370 -5.19 -10.58 -3.39
N ASN A 371 -5.89 -11.01 -4.43
CA ASN A 371 -6.86 -12.11 -4.41
C ASN A 371 -6.16 -13.46 -4.67
N GLY A 372 -6.90 -14.57 -4.53
CA GLY A 372 -6.35 -15.92 -4.74
C GLY A 372 -5.79 -16.18 -6.14
N THR A 373 -6.37 -15.59 -7.18
CA THR A 373 -5.82 -15.59 -8.54
C THR A 373 -4.48 -14.84 -8.61
N GLY A 374 -4.40 -13.63 -8.05
CA GLY A 374 -3.16 -12.87 -7.90
C GLY A 374 -2.07 -13.63 -7.13
N ALA A 375 -2.43 -14.27 -6.01
CA ALA A 375 -1.51 -15.13 -5.25
C ALA A 375 -1.06 -16.36 -6.05
N GLY A 376 -1.94 -16.94 -6.87
CA GLY A 376 -1.59 -17.98 -7.83
C GLY A 376 -0.55 -17.54 -8.87
N HIS A 377 -0.61 -16.29 -9.34
CA HIS A 377 0.43 -15.75 -10.22
C HIS A 377 1.77 -15.55 -9.51
N ILE A 378 1.76 -15.08 -8.26
CA ILE A 378 2.97 -15.00 -7.43
C ILE A 378 3.57 -16.40 -7.22
N ALA A 379 2.73 -17.41 -6.92
CA ALA A 379 3.12 -18.80 -6.80
C ALA A 379 3.73 -19.40 -8.09
N LEU A 380 3.31 -18.94 -9.27
CA LEU A 380 3.96 -19.31 -10.55
C LEU A 380 5.39 -18.76 -10.68
N GLY A 381 5.66 -17.58 -10.14
CA GLY A 381 7.03 -17.02 -10.05
C GLY A 381 7.91 -17.79 -9.06
N LEU A 382 7.37 -18.07 -7.87
CA LEU A 382 8.09 -18.77 -6.79
C LEU A 382 8.52 -20.21 -7.15
N GLN A 383 7.80 -20.88 -8.05
CA GLN A 383 8.17 -22.22 -8.55
C GLN A 383 9.56 -22.28 -9.22
N THR A 384 10.11 -21.13 -9.65
CA THR A 384 11.42 -21.05 -10.30
C THR A 384 12.36 -20.01 -9.67
N ASN A 385 11.93 -19.36 -8.58
CA ASN A 385 12.74 -18.40 -7.84
C ASN A 385 13.53 -19.12 -6.74
N ASP A 386 14.84 -18.97 -6.77
CA ASP A 386 15.81 -19.59 -5.86
C ASP A 386 16.45 -18.58 -4.88
N VAL A 387 16.10 -17.29 -4.95
CA VAL A 387 16.74 -16.21 -4.18
C VAL A 387 15.86 -15.67 -3.04
N LEU A 388 14.53 -15.60 -3.24
CA LEU A 388 13.62 -14.98 -2.29
C LEU A 388 13.53 -15.79 -0.99
N LYS A 389 13.93 -15.14 0.12
CA LYS A 389 14.00 -15.72 1.46
C LYS A 389 12.78 -15.39 2.31
N VAL A 390 12.22 -14.19 2.14
CA VAL A 390 11.10 -13.68 2.94
C VAL A 390 10.02 -13.15 2.00
N LEU A 391 8.82 -13.72 2.10
CA LEU A 391 7.63 -13.19 1.44
C LEU A 391 6.57 -12.86 2.50
N LYS A 392 6.19 -11.58 2.60
CA LYS A 392 5.06 -11.15 3.41
C LYS A 392 3.91 -10.78 2.49
N ILE A 393 2.79 -11.51 2.61
CA ILE A 393 1.58 -11.32 1.80
C ILE A 393 0.32 -11.34 2.67
N GLY A 394 0.46 -11.24 3.99
CA GLY A 394 -0.63 -11.16 4.95
C GLY A 394 -1.58 -9.97 4.74
N TYR A 395 -2.72 -10.01 5.39
CA TYR A 395 -3.78 -8.99 5.28
C TYR A 395 -4.23 -8.72 3.83
N ASN A 396 -4.21 -9.75 3.01
CA ASN A 396 -4.72 -9.75 1.64
C ASN A 396 -5.85 -10.79 1.51
N PRO A 397 -6.85 -10.59 0.63
CA PRO A 397 -7.91 -11.56 0.35
C PRO A 397 -7.43 -12.75 -0.50
N VAL A 398 -6.27 -13.32 -0.15
CA VAL A 398 -5.61 -14.46 -0.81
C VAL A 398 -6.52 -15.69 -0.85
N GLY A 399 -7.25 -15.93 0.24
CA GLY A 399 -8.10 -17.10 0.39
C GLY A 399 -7.33 -18.42 0.44
N GLU A 400 -8.07 -19.48 0.77
CA GLU A 400 -7.54 -20.83 0.98
C GLU A 400 -6.77 -21.38 -0.24
N ASP A 401 -7.37 -21.26 -1.43
CA ASP A 401 -6.78 -21.74 -2.70
C ASP A 401 -5.47 -21.00 -3.03
N GLY A 402 -5.38 -19.70 -2.73
CA GLY A 402 -4.18 -18.89 -2.96
C GLY A 402 -3.04 -19.28 -2.00
N CYS A 403 -3.35 -19.52 -0.73
CA CYS A 403 -2.40 -20.06 0.25
C CYS A 403 -1.88 -21.43 -0.18
N LEU A 404 -2.80 -22.32 -0.60
CA LEU A 404 -2.44 -23.67 -1.06
C LEU A 404 -1.55 -23.60 -2.31
N ALA A 405 -1.82 -22.70 -3.25
CA ALA A 405 -0.98 -22.48 -4.42
C ALA A 405 0.44 -22.03 -4.02
N LEU A 406 0.59 -21.10 -3.08
CA LEU A 406 1.88 -20.62 -2.58
C LEU A 406 2.70 -21.73 -1.92
N ILE A 407 2.11 -22.52 -1.01
CA ILE A 407 2.86 -23.58 -0.31
C ILE A 407 3.21 -24.75 -1.26
N ILE A 408 2.34 -25.09 -2.21
CA ILE A 408 2.65 -26.08 -3.26
C ILE A 408 3.77 -25.57 -4.17
N ALA A 409 3.80 -24.28 -4.51
CA ALA A 409 4.88 -23.69 -5.30
C ALA A 409 6.25 -23.81 -4.61
N ILE A 410 6.30 -23.51 -3.31
CA ILE A 410 7.51 -23.65 -2.49
C ILE A 410 7.91 -25.13 -2.35
N SER A 411 6.93 -26.03 -2.19
CA SER A 411 7.16 -27.48 -2.08
C SER A 411 7.61 -28.15 -3.38
N LYS A 412 7.34 -27.55 -4.54
CA LYS A 412 7.79 -28.06 -5.85
C LYS A 412 9.19 -27.56 -6.25
N ASN A 413 9.69 -26.53 -5.55
CA ASN A 413 10.97 -25.91 -5.86
C ASN A 413 12.02 -26.32 -4.82
N ASP A 414 12.75 -27.39 -5.11
CA ASP A 414 13.83 -27.94 -4.28
C ASP A 414 15.00 -26.96 -4.08
N GLN A 415 15.14 -25.94 -4.95
CA GLN A 415 16.19 -24.92 -4.89
C GLN A 415 15.72 -23.60 -4.25
N SER A 416 14.48 -23.53 -3.76
CA SER A 416 13.95 -22.32 -3.14
C SER A 416 14.69 -22.00 -1.83
N CYS A 417 15.22 -20.78 -1.73
CA CYS A 417 15.82 -20.26 -0.49
C CYS A 417 14.79 -19.68 0.51
N MET A 418 13.49 -19.98 0.37
CA MET A 418 12.47 -19.39 1.24
C MET A 418 12.60 -19.87 2.69
N THR A 419 12.72 -18.91 3.60
CA THR A 419 12.88 -19.07 5.05
C THR A 419 11.69 -18.55 5.86
N ARG A 420 10.95 -17.57 5.34
CA ARG A 420 9.73 -17.03 5.98
C ARG A 420 8.64 -16.78 4.94
N LEU A 421 7.46 -17.35 5.18
CA LEU A 421 6.23 -17.03 4.48
C LEU A 421 5.23 -16.45 5.49
N ASP A 422 4.88 -15.18 5.34
CA ASP A 422 3.97 -14.48 6.24
C ASP A 422 2.58 -14.31 5.59
N LEU A 423 1.64 -15.12 6.08
CA LEU A 423 0.22 -15.14 5.75
C LEU A 423 -0.63 -14.70 6.96
N SER A 424 -0.11 -13.82 7.81
CA SER A 424 -0.87 -13.20 8.90
C SER A 424 -2.22 -12.67 8.39
N ASP A 425 -3.28 -12.82 9.20
CA ASP A 425 -4.68 -12.52 8.84
C ASP A 425 -5.33 -13.42 7.75
N VAL A 426 -4.63 -14.46 7.26
CA VAL A 426 -5.22 -15.45 6.35
C VAL A 426 -5.41 -16.80 7.06
N PHE A 427 -6.62 -17.35 6.97
CA PHE A 427 -6.94 -18.70 7.44
C PHE A 427 -6.52 -19.74 6.38
N VAL A 428 -6.02 -20.89 6.85
CA VAL A 428 -5.48 -21.95 5.97
C VAL A 428 -6.23 -23.27 6.14
N THR A 429 -6.20 -24.10 5.09
CA THR A 429 -6.83 -25.42 5.09
C THR A 429 -6.02 -26.46 5.88
N PRO A 430 -6.64 -27.59 6.27
CA PRO A 430 -5.89 -28.74 6.80
C PRO A 430 -4.79 -29.21 5.84
N ASP A 431 -5.08 -29.28 4.53
CA ASP A 431 -4.13 -29.69 3.48
C ASP A 431 -2.90 -28.78 3.44
N PHE A 432 -3.09 -27.45 3.54
CA PHE A 432 -1.98 -26.50 3.64
C PHE A 432 -1.10 -26.82 4.84
N ARG A 433 -1.71 -27.09 6.01
CA ARG A 433 -0.98 -27.33 7.26
C ARG A 433 -0.18 -28.64 7.22
N ASP A 434 -0.65 -29.65 6.50
CA ASP A 434 0.09 -30.91 6.35
C ASP A 434 1.28 -30.77 5.38
N ILE A 435 1.15 -29.95 4.33
CA ILE A 435 2.31 -29.57 3.48
C ILE A 435 3.30 -28.71 4.28
N GLN A 436 2.81 -27.74 5.06
CA GLN A 436 3.62 -26.89 5.93
C GLN A 436 4.49 -27.73 6.88
N LYS A 437 3.88 -28.64 7.68
CA LYS A 437 4.63 -29.51 8.60
C LYS A 437 5.73 -30.32 7.91
N LYS A 438 5.46 -30.79 6.68
CA LYS A 438 6.45 -31.52 5.89
C LYS A 438 7.63 -30.61 5.54
N LEU A 439 7.35 -29.40 5.03
CA LEU A 439 8.40 -28.43 4.67
C LEU A 439 9.19 -27.94 5.88
N GLU A 440 8.53 -27.69 7.02
CA GLU A 440 9.18 -27.30 8.29
C GLU A 440 10.08 -28.41 8.87
N ALA A 441 9.81 -29.68 8.55
CA ALA A 441 10.66 -30.81 8.92
C ALA A 441 11.85 -31.02 7.96
N GLU A 442 11.68 -30.66 6.68
CA GLU A 442 12.69 -30.85 5.62
C GLU A 442 13.60 -29.61 5.43
N ARG A 443 13.14 -28.41 5.79
CA ARG A 443 13.75 -27.12 5.45
C ARG A 443 13.58 -26.11 6.61
N VAL A 444 14.50 -25.15 6.70
CA VAL A 444 14.40 -24.03 7.66
C VAL A 444 13.41 -22.98 7.12
N LEU A 445 12.12 -23.32 7.16
CA LEU A 445 11.00 -22.48 6.76
C LEU A 445 10.14 -22.17 8.00
N THR A 446 9.72 -20.91 8.16
CA THR A 446 8.73 -20.48 9.14
C THR A 446 7.50 -19.96 8.39
N VAL A 447 6.33 -20.55 8.65
CA VAL A 447 5.07 -20.11 8.04
C VAL A 447 4.16 -19.52 9.12
N LEU A 448 3.76 -18.26 8.97
CA LEU A 448 2.83 -17.57 9.86
C LEU A 448 1.45 -17.46 9.20
N HIS A 449 0.37 -17.76 9.92
CA HIS A 449 -1.00 -17.73 9.41
C HIS A 449 -2.00 -17.44 10.54
N ALA A 450 -3.21 -16.94 10.24
CA ALA A 450 -4.20 -16.59 11.26
C ALA A 450 -4.78 -17.80 12.02
N GLY A 451 -4.78 -18.98 11.40
CA GLY A 451 -5.30 -20.21 12.00
C GLY A 451 -5.80 -21.19 10.96
N LEU A 452 -6.31 -22.35 11.41
CA LEU A 452 -7.02 -23.28 10.55
C LEU A 452 -8.45 -22.82 10.30
N VAL A 453 -8.94 -23.04 9.08
CA VAL A 453 -10.39 -23.08 8.79
C VAL A 453 -10.95 -24.36 9.42
N ASN A 454 -11.30 -24.28 10.70
CA ASN A 454 -12.09 -25.32 11.37
C ASN A 454 -13.58 -25.10 11.04
N ASP A 455 -14.29 -26.18 10.68
CA ASP A 455 -15.66 -26.18 10.10
C ASP A 455 -16.78 -25.51 10.96
N HIS A 456 -16.45 -25.08 12.18
CA HIS A 456 -17.35 -24.49 13.17
C HIS A 456 -16.67 -23.39 14.00
N GLU A 457 -16.56 -22.18 13.45
CA GLU A 457 -16.77 -20.90 14.18
C GLU A 457 -16.74 -19.72 13.19
N MET A 458 -17.79 -19.59 12.37
CA MET A 458 -17.95 -18.42 11.50
C MET A 458 -18.48 -17.23 12.31
N THR A 459 -17.68 -16.18 12.44
CA THR A 459 -18.08 -14.89 13.03
C THR A 459 -19.03 -14.13 12.11
N GLU A 460 -20.34 -14.33 12.33
CA GLU A 460 -21.55 -13.52 12.01
C GLU A 460 -21.73 -12.72 10.69
N ASN A 461 -20.73 -12.49 9.85
CA ASN A 461 -20.86 -11.73 8.59
C ASN A 461 -20.32 -12.50 7.37
N GLY A 462 -20.72 -13.77 7.26
CA GLY A 462 -20.40 -14.61 6.10
C GLY A 462 -21.04 -14.11 4.80
N THR A 463 -20.23 -14.02 3.76
CA THR A 463 -20.62 -13.51 2.43
C THR A 463 -21.74 -14.36 1.79
N ILE A 464 -22.66 -13.69 1.09
CA ILE A 464 -23.89 -14.26 0.48
C ILE A 464 -23.67 -15.56 -0.33
N LEU A 465 -22.47 -15.80 -0.89
CA LEU A 465 -22.15 -17.03 -1.64
C LEU A 465 -22.00 -18.30 -0.77
N GLU A 466 -21.55 -18.19 0.48
CA GLU A 466 -21.30 -19.37 1.33
C GLU A 466 -22.61 -20.01 1.83
N THR A 467 -23.66 -19.18 2.03
CA THR A 467 -25.04 -19.60 2.32
C THR A 467 -25.58 -20.61 1.30
N PHE A 468 -25.10 -20.57 0.05
CA PHE A 468 -25.52 -21.49 -1.01
C PHE A 468 -24.75 -22.82 -1.05
N ARG A 469 -23.56 -22.95 -0.44
CA ARG A 469 -22.81 -24.22 -0.42
C ARG A 469 -23.37 -25.22 0.60
N ARG A 470 -23.93 -24.75 1.72
CA ARG A 470 -24.60 -25.58 2.75
C ARG A 470 -26.13 -25.67 2.52
N ASN A 471 -26.59 -25.71 1.26
CA ASN A 471 -28.01 -25.62 0.94
C ASN A 471 -28.81 -26.89 1.39
N PRO A 472 -29.79 -26.77 2.31
CA PRO A 472 -30.59 -27.90 2.78
C PRO A 472 -31.41 -28.59 1.68
N TYR A 473 -31.64 -27.92 0.54
CA TYR A 473 -32.29 -28.49 -0.63
C TYR A 473 -31.55 -29.69 -1.22
N GLU A 474 -30.20 -29.73 -1.16
CA GLU A 474 -29.45 -30.90 -1.64
C GLU A 474 -29.52 -32.10 -0.69
N LYS A 475 -29.66 -31.90 0.62
CA LYS A 475 -29.94 -32.99 1.57
C LYS A 475 -31.27 -33.66 1.24
N LEU A 476 -32.31 -32.86 0.97
CA LEU A 476 -33.62 -33.32 0.52
C LEU A 476 -33.52 -34.05 -0.82
N LYS A 477 -32.84 -33.46 -1.82
CA LYS A 477 -32.70 -34.04 -3.17
C LYS A 477 -31.88 -35.32 -3.22
N LYS A 478 -30.86 -35.45 -2.34
CA LYS A 478 -30.11 -36.69 -2.15
C LYS A 478 -30.98 -37.80 -1.55
N HIS A 479 -31.84 -37.48 -0.58
CA HIS A 479 -32.81 -38.43 -0.03
C HIS A 479 -33.85 -38.87 -1.07
N ILE A 480 -34.41 -37.94 -1.85
CA ILE A 480 -35.33 -38.24 -2.97
C ILE A 480 -34.71 -39.28 -3.91
N ARG A 481 -33.44 -39.08 -4.29
CA ARG A 481 -32.69 -40.00 -5.18
C ARG A 481 -32.41 -41.37 -4.54
N SER A 482 -32.10 -41.44 -3.24
CA SER A 482 -31.80 -42.71 -2.57
C SER A 482 -33.05 -43.55 -2.27
N SER A 483 -34.18 -42.89 -2.03
CA SER A 483 -35.42 -43.55 -1.60
C SER A 483 -36.36 -43.88 -2.77
N GLY A 484 -36.02 -43.48 -4.00
CA GLY A 484 -36.75 -43.85 -5.23
C GLY A 484 -38.04 -43.07 -5.51
N TYR A 485 -38.38 -42.09 -4.67
CA TYR A 485 -39.57 -41.23 -4.83
C TYR A 485 -39.36 -40.17 -5.91
N ARG A 486 -40.45 -39.68 -6.52
CA ARG A 486 -40.43 -38.44 -7.30
C ARG A 486 -40.89 -37.28 -6.41
N LEU A 487 -40.52 -36.05 -6.78
CA LEU A 487 -40.86 -34.84 -6.02
C LEU A 487 -42.37 -34.67 -5.79
N ILE A 488 -43.20 -35.09 -6.75
CA ILE A 488 -44.67 -35.08 -6.65
C ILE A 488 -45.24 -36.16 -5.69
N ASP A 489 -44.51 -37.26 -5.47
CA ASP A 489 -44.95 -38.31 -4.56
C ASP A 489 -44.71 -37.85 -3.11
N LEU A 490 -43.56 -37.22 -2.85
CA LEU A 490 -43.25 -36.56 -1.58
C LEU A 490 -44.18 -35.39 -1.23
N PHE A 491 -44.55 -34.58 -2.23
CA PHE A 491 -45.53 -33.50 -2.02
C PHE A 491 -46.86 -34.03 -1.48
N LYS A 492 -47.35 -35.15 -2.04
CA LYS A 492 -48.59 -35.82 -1.62
C LYS A 492 -48.51 -36.56 -0.29
N ASP A 493 -47.33 -37.02 0.10
CA ASP A 493 -47.13 -37.65 1.41
C ASP A 493 -47.06 -36.60 2.55
N PHE A 494 -46.73 -35.34 2.20
CA PHE A 494 -46.63 -34.21 3.14
C PHE A 494 -47.95 -33.42 3.22
N ASP A 495 -48.60 -33.13 2.10
CA ASP A 495 -49.94 -32.52 2.00
C ASP A 495 -51.01 -33.53 2.46
N LYS A 496 -51.34 -33.50 3.75
CA LYS A 496 -52.28 -34.47 4.36
C LYS A 496 -53.73 -34.01 4.38
N ASP A 497 -53.98 -32.72 4.25
CA ASP A 497 -55.33 -32.18 4.17
C ASP A 497 -55.84 -32.06 2.71
N GLY A 498 -54.95 -32.21 1.73
CA GLY A 498 -55.25 -32.15 0.30
C GLY A 498 -55.42 -30.72 -0.22
N SER A 499 -54.89 -29.74 0.49
CA SER A 499 -54.99 -28.31 0.16
C SER A 499 -54.20 -27.92 -1.10
N ASN A 500 -53.24 -28.74 -1.55
CA ASN A 500 -52.25 -28.44 -2.58
C ASN A 500 -51.24 -27.35 -2.18
N THR A 501 -51.09 -27.11 -0.88
CA THR A 501 -50.13 -26.20 -0.25
C THR A 501 -49.54 -26.88 0.97
N ILE A 502 -48.22 -26.85 1.17
CA ILE A 502 -47.61 -27.49 2.35
C ILE A 502 -47.32 -26.42 3.40
N THR A 503 -47.90 -26.60 4.59
CA THR A 503 -47.58 -25.75 5.75
C THR A 503 -46.24 -26.13 6.37
N LYS A 504 -45.64 -25.19 7.13
CA LYS A 504 -44.38 -25.40 7.85
C LYS A 504 -44.42 -26.62 8.79
N GLU A 505 -45.55 -26.82 9.46
CA GLU A 505 -45.80 -27.93 10.38
C GLU A 505 -45.84 -29.27 9.65
N GLU A 506 -46.50 -29.32 8.49
CA GLU A 506 -46.56 -30.50 7.61
C GLU A 506 -45.21 -30.83 6.99
N PHE A 507 -44.50 -29.81 6.49
CA PHE A 507 -43.15 -29.97 5.93
C PHE A 507 -42.17 -30.51 6.99
N THR A 508 -42.23 -29.97 8.21
CA THR A 508 -41.41 -30.44 9.35
C THR A 508 -41.74 -31.89 9.71
N ARG A 509 -43.03 -32.23 9.79
CA ARG A 509 -43.49 -33.58 10.14
C ARG A 509 -43.20 -34.60 9.03
N GLY A 510 -43.30 -34.20 7.78
CA GLY A 510 -42.96 -34.99 6.60
C GLY A 510 -41.48 -35.37 6.59
N LEU A 511 -40.58 -34.40 6.80
CA LEU A 511 -39.14 -34.65 6.88
C LEU A 511 -38.74 -35.58 8.05
N GLN A 512 -39.44 -35.48 9.19
CA GLN A 512 -39.27 -36.40 10.32
C GLN A 512 -39.73 -37.82 10.00
N LEU A 513 -40.87 -37.98 9.31
CA LEU A 513 -41.39 -39.29 8.88
C LEU A 513 -40.53 -39.94 7.78
N ALA A 514 -39.85 -39.13 6.97
CA ALA A 514 -38.88 -39.59 5.96
C ALA A 514 -37.45 -39.80 6.52
N GLU A 515 -37.27 -39.78 7.84
CA GLU A 515 -35.98 -39.97 8.55
C GLU A 515 -34.82 -39.06 8.06
N VAL A 516 -35.13 -37.89 7.47
CA VAL A 516 -34.10 -37.00 6.93
C VAL A 516 -33.46 -36.20 8.07
N LYS A 517 -32.15 -36.40 8.29
CA LYS A 517 -31.38 -35.68 9.32
C LYS A 517 -31.18 -34.20 8.95
N ILE A 518 -32.19 -33.39 9.23
CA ILE A 518 -32.23 -31.94 9.04
C ILE A 518 -32.66 -31.29 10.36
N THR A 519 -31.98 -30.22 10.76
CA THR A 519 -32.27 -29.47 11.99
C THR A 519 -33.42 -28.47 11.80
N PRO A 520 -34.15 -28.05 12.85
CA PRO A 520 -35.23 -27.08 12.73
C PRO A 520 -34.81 -25.74 12.10
N SER A 521 -33.55 -25.32 12.28
CA SER A 521 -33.02 -24.11 11.65
C SER A 521 -32.85 -24.26 10.13
N GLU A 522 -32.36 -25.41 9.68
CA GLU A 522 -32.24 -25.74 8.25
C GLU A 522 -33.61 -25.90 7.58
N ILE A 523 -34.64 -26.38 8.31
CA ILE A 523 -36.02 -26.44 7.80
C ILE A 523 -36.57 -25.03 7.55
N ASN A 524 -36.35 -24.09 8.47
CA ASN A 524 -36.76 -22.68 8.27
C ASN A 524 -36.06 -22.04 7.07
N GLN A 525 -34.76 -22.33 6.88
CA GLN A 525 -34.00 -21.86 5.72
C GLN A 525 -34.50 -22.49 4.41
N LEU A 526 -34.86 -23.78 4.44
CA LEU A 526 -35.39 -24.49 3.27
C LEU A 526 -36.78 -23.96 2.85
N ILE A 527 -37.65 -23.67 3.83
CA ILE A 527 -38.96 -23.05 3.56
C ILE A 527 -38.77 -21.64 2.99
N GLY A 528 -37.93 -20.79 3.61
CA GLY A 528 -37.64 -19.44 3.09
C GLY A 528 -36.86 -19.38 1.76
N LEU A 529 -36.42 -20.52 1.22
CA LEU A 529 -35.86 -20.65 -0.13
C LEU A 529 -36.88 -21.18 -1.16
N LEU A 530 -38.02 -21.70 -0.70
CA LEU A 530 -39.06 -22.30 -1.53
C LEU A 530 -40.33 -21.44 -1.57
N ASP A 531 -40.70 -20.80 -0.45
CA ASP A 531 -41.71 -19.76 -0.37
C ASP A 531 -41.19 -18.50 -1.08
N LEU A 532 -41.56 -18.35 -2.36
CA LEU A 532 -41.10 -17.26 -3.22
C LEU A 532 -41.99 -16.02 -3.11
N ASN A 533 -43.20 -16.20 -2.60
CA ASN A 533 -44.21 -15.15 -2.50
C ASN A 533 -44.25 -14.49 -1.10
N GLY A 534 -43.75 -15.17 -0.07
CA GLY A 534 -43.62 -14.71 1.31
C GLY A 534 -44.85 -14.96 2.19
N ASP A 535 -45.76 -15.85 1.82
CA ASP A 535 -46.99 -16.15 2.57
C ASP A 535 -46.81 -17.16 3.71
N GLY A 536 -45.63 -17.80 3.82
CA GLY A 536 -45.31 -18.78 4.85
C GLY A 536 -45.75 -20.22 4.54
N MET A 537 -46.28 -20.47 3.34
CA MET A 537 -46.62 -21.79 2.80
C MET A 537 -45.70 -22.12 1.61
N VAL A 538 -45.71 -23.36 1.15
CA VAL A 538 -44.99 -23.76 -0.08
C VAL A 538 -45.97 -24.45 -1.02
N ASP A 539 -46.26 -23.81 -2.16
CA ASP A 539 -47.14 -24.40 -3.17
C ASP A 539 -46.37 -25.37 -4.11
N TYR A 540 -47.10 -26.19 -4.87
CA TYR A 540 -46.48 -27.15 -5.80
C TYR A 540 -45.73 -26.47 -6.96
N SER A 541 -46.19 -25.30 -7.40
CA SER A 541 -45.58 -24.48 -8.46
C SER A 541 -44.24 -23.91 -8.00
N GLU A 542 -44.17 -23.43 -6.76
CA GLU A 542 -43.00 -22.91 -6.07
C GLU A 542 -41.97 -24.01 -5.81
N LEU A 543 -42.39 -25.19 -5.34
CA LEU A 543 -41.51 -26.34 -5.19
C LEU A 543 -40.92 -26.79 -6.55
N VAL A 544 -41.71 -26.76 -7.62
CA VAL A 544 -41.24 -27.05 -8.98
C VAL A 544 -40.37 -25.93 -9.55
N PHE A 545 -40.64 -24.66 -9.21
CA PHE A 545 -39.82 -23.52 -9.60
C PHE A 545 -38.46 -23.55 -8.89
N GLY A 546 -38.45 -23.86 -7.59
CA GLY A 546 -37.25 -24.13 -6.79
C GLY A 546 -36.39 -25.25 -7.38
N ASP A 547 -36.98 -26.36 -7.84
CA ASP A 547 -36.22 -27.40 -8.55
C ASP A 547 -35.74 -26.95 -9.94
N LYS A 548 -36.47 -26.05 -10.60
CA LYS A 548 -36.12 -25.53 -11.93
C LYS A 548 -34.99 -24.51 -11.88
N GLU A 549 -35.04 -23.54 -10.97
CA GLU A 549 -33.90 -22.65 -10.67
C GLU A 549 -32.74 -23.48 -10.10
N TYR A 550 -33.05 -24.44 -9.22
CA TYR A 550 -32.25 -25.60 -8.84
C TYR A 550 -31.35 -26.11 -9.99
N ARG A 551 -32.03 -26.61 -11.03
CA ARG A 551 -31.42 -27.22 -12.22
C ARG A 551 -30.83 -26.19 -13.18
N LYS A 552 -31.29 -24.93 -13.23
CA LYS A 552 -30.63 -23.88 -14.00
C LYS A 552 -29.28 -23.52 -13.39
N PHE A 553 -29.20 -23.43 -12.07
CA PHE A 553 -27.96 -23.15 -11.36
C PHE A 553 -26.95 -24.29 -11.54
N LEU A 554 -27.40 -25.55 -11.39
CA LEU A 554 -26.58 -26.71 -11.77
C LEU A 554 -26.15 -26.66 -13.24
N LYS A 555 -27.05 -26.34 -14.18
CA LYS A 555 -26.69 -26.21 -15.61
C LYS A 555 -25.77 -25.05 -15.92
N ALA A 556 -25.76 -23.98 -15.12
CA ALA A 556 -24.79 -22.89 -15.25
C ALA A 556 -23.41 -23.33 -14.75
N GLY A 557 -23.33 -24.25 -13.77
CA GLY A 557 -22.08 -24.91 -13.37
C GLY A 557 -21.65 -26.07 -14.29
N GLU A 558 -22.61 -26.78 -14.90
CA GLU A 558 -22.38 -27.90 -15.84
C GLU A 558 -22.24 -27.46 -17.31
N GLN A 559 -22.32 -26.15 -17.61
CA GLN A 559 -22.04 -25.58 -18.93
C GLN A 559 -20.63 -24.96 -19.05
N ALA A 560 -19.66 -25.54 -18.34
CA ALA A 560 -18.31 -25.61 -18.88
C ALA A 560 -18.34 -26.53 -20.12
N PRO A 561 -17.76 -26.15 -21.26
CA PRO A 561 -17.81 -26.96 -22.48
C PRO A 561 -16.96 -28.23 -22.34
N ASP A 562 -17.44 -29.34 -22.92
CA ASP A 562 -16.80 -30.66 -22.87
C ASP A 562 -15.38 -30.65 -23.48
N ASP A 563 -14.37 -30.64 -22.61
CA ASP A 563 -12.94 -30.60 -22.95
C ASP A 563 -12.52 -31.68 -23.94
N ARG A 564 -13.24 -32.81 -24.03
CA ARG A 564 -12.89 -33.88 -24.98
C ARG A 564 -13.22 -33.52 -26.43
N LYS A 565 -14.20 -32.65 -26.67
CA LYS A 565 -14.46 -32.10 -28.02
C LYS A 565 -13.58 -30.90 -28.31
N ILE A 566 -13.38 -30.00 -27.35
CA ILE A 566 -12.48 -28.86 -27.55
C ILE A 566 -11.04 -29.35 -27.81
N GLN A 567 -10.52 -30.31 -27.05
CA GLN A 567 -9.16 -30.83 -27.30
C GLN A 567 -9.03 -31.55 -28.65
N GLN A 568 -10.07 -32.27 -29.11
CA GLN A 568 -10.04 -32.93 -30.42
C GLN A 568 -10.15 -31.94 -31.59
N ASP A 569 -11.02 -30.93 -31.49
CA ASP A 569 -11.16 -29.91 -32.54
C ASP A 569 -10.01 -28.89 -32.51
N HIS A 570 -9.47 -28.55 -31.34
CA HIS A 570 -8.28 -27.70 -31.19
C HIS A 570 -7.02 -28.41 -31.71
N ASN A 571 -6.83 -29.71 -31.43
CA ASN A 571 -5.74 -30.48 -32.03
C ASN A 571 -5.93 -30.60 -33.55
N ARG A 572 -7.15 -30.81 -34.07
CA ARG A 572 -7.41 -30.81 -35.53
C ARG A 572 -7.19 -29.46 -36.21
N LEU A 573 -7.53 -28.35 -35.54
CA LEU A 573 -7.29 -26.99 -36.04
C LEU A 573 -5.83 -26.58 -35.92
N SER A 574 -5.10 -27.06 -34.91
CA SER A 574 -3.66 -26.89 -34.74
C SER A 574 -2.87 -27.63 -35.81
N GLN A 575 -3.21 -28.91 -36.07
CA GLN A 575 -2.59 -29.70 -37.15
C GLN A 575 -2.84 -29.03 -38.51
N LYS A 576 -4.09 -28.66 -38.82
CA LYS A 576 -4.43 -27.93 -40.06
C LYS A 576 -3.76 -26.56 -40.17
N ARG A 577 -3.40 -25.90 -39.07
CA ARG A 577 -2.59 -24.67 -39.10
C ARG A 577 -1.13 -24.95 -39.38
N SER A 578 -0.54 -26.01 -38.82
CA SER A 578 0.83 -26.42 -39.14
C SER A 578 0.98 -26.84 -40.60
N ASP A 579 0.10 -27.71 -41.09
CA ASP A 579 0.11 -28.19 -42.48
C ASP A 579 -0.03 -27.02 -43.49
N LEU A 580 -0.85 -26.01 -43.16
CA LEU A 580 -1.03 -24.82 -43.99
C LEU A 580 0.20 -23.90 -43.95
N VAL A 581 0.88 -23.79 -42.80
CA VAL A 581 2.10 -22.99 -42.66
C VAL A 581 3.29 -23.65 -43.37
N GLU A 582 3.46 -24.98 -43.26
CA GLU A 582 4.46 -25.70 -44.06
C GLU A 582 4.17 -25.61 -45.56
N SER A 583 2.89 -25.73 -45.97
CA SER A 583 2.49 -25.54 -47.37
C SER A 583 2.75 -24.12 -47.89
N MET A 584 2.66 -23.08 -47.06
CA MET A 584 2.98 -21.70 -47.44
C MET A 584 4.50 -21.43 -47.49
N LEU A 585 5.27 -22.06 -46.60
CA LEU A 585 6.74 -21.99 -46.61
C LEU A 585 7.35 -22.76 -47.79
N SER A 586 6.77 -23.90 -48.18
CA SER A 586 7.19 -24.68 -49.36
C SER A 586 6.83 -24.03 -50.71
N SER A 587 5.94 -23.03 -50.74
CA SER A 587 5.56 -22.29 -51.97
C SER A 587 6.27 -20.94 -52.12
N ALA A 588 7.23 -20.63 -51.23
CA ALA A 588 8.04 -19.41 -51.23
C ALA A 588 9.54 -19.69 -51.46
N GLN A 589 9.87 -20.89 -51.93
CA GLN A 589 11.16 -21.29 -52.53
C GLN A 589 10.93 -21.68 -53.99
#